data_AF-A0A3B0K128-F1
#
_entry.id   AF-A0A3B0K128-F1
#
_cell.length_a   1.000
_cell.length_b   1.000
_cell.length_c   1.000
_cell.angle_alpha   90.00
_cell.angle_beta   90.00
_cell.angle_gamma   90.00
#
_symmetry.space_group_name_H-M   'P 1'
#
loop_
_entity.id
_entity.type
_entity.pdbx_description
1 polymer ?
#
loop_
_entity_poly.entity_id
_entity_poly.type
_entity_poly.pdbx_seq_one_letter_code
_entity_poly.pdbx_strand_id
1 'polypeptide(L)'
;MMQSLSLGSKQRDVDPFDGGGATEARVAAAAGPDTSSAPDVEPIKIIRGTRLFDYDAYKPNFEGKFKCLDGSKEIAFDHLNDNYCDCEADGSDEPSTNACTNGRFYCRYQKRHITGRGQDKYVASSRVNDHVCDCCDGSDEWTTHVKCRNDCA
;
A
#
# COMPACT_ATOMS: atom_id res chain seq x y z
N MET A 1 -21.68 -31.71 8.89
CA MET A 1 -20.47 -31.39 8.10
C MET A 1 -20.64 -29.97 7.58
N MET A 2 -20.01 -28.99 8.22
CA MET A 2 -19.92 -27.62 7.71
C MET A 2 -18.45 -27.27 7.78
N GLN A 3 -17.82 -27.19 6.60
CA GLN A 3 -16.42 -26.86 6.46
C GLN A 3 -16.28 -25.35 6.62
N SER A 4 -15.55 -24.94 7.63
CA SER A 4 -15.09 -23.58 7.85
C SER A 4 -14.14 -23.22 6.70
N LEU A 5 -14.53 -22.29 5.83
CA LEU A 5 -13.64 -21.71 4.83
C LEU A 5 -12.66 -20.78 5.56
N SER A 6 -11.44 -21.26 5.75
CA SER A 6 -10.30 -20.46 6.18
C SER A 6 -9.98 -19.45 5.08
N LEU A 7 -10.25 -18.18 5.33
CA LEU A 7 -9.72 -17.09 4.53
C LEU A 7 -8.20 -17.10 4.70
N GLY A 8 -7.49 -17.49 3.65
CA GLY A 8 -6.04 -17.52 3.60
C GLY A 8 -5.49 -16.16 4.00
N SER A 9 -4.58 -16.16 4.97
CA SER A 9 -3.86 -14.96 5.38
C SER A 9 -2.84 -14.62 4.28
N LYS A 10 -3.24 -13.91 3.22
CA LYS A 10 -2.29 -13.27 2.29
C LYS A 10 -1.51 -12.24 3.13
N GLN A 11 -0.19 -12.32 3.10
CA GLN A 11 0.67 -11.32 3.71
C GLN A 11 0.27 -9.97 3.11
N ARG A 12 -0.38 -9.12 3.91
CA ARG A 12 -1.00 -7.91 3.40
C ARG A 12 0.12 -6.96 2.99
N ASP A 13 0.18 -6.53 1.73
CA ASP A 13 1.11 -5.48 1.21
C ASP A 13 0.80 -4.08 1.76
N VAL A 14 0.32 -4.04 2.99
CA VAL A 14 -0.17 -2.86 3.66
C VAL A 14 0.82 -2.50 4.71
N ASP A 15 1.39 -1.34 4.52
CA ASP A 15 2.22 -0.73 5.53
C ASP A 15 1.37 0.01 6.56
N PRO A 16 1.65 -0.14 7.87
CA PRO A 16 1.13 0.77 8.88
C PRO A 16 1.57 2.20 8.55
N PHE A 17 0.61 3.13 8.50
CA PHE A 17 0.89 4.55 8.39
C PHE A 17 1.41 5.05 9.74
N ASP A 18 2.73 5.04 9.92
CA ASP A 18 3.38 5.56 11.13
C ASP A 18 3.42 7.09 11.02
N GLY A 19 2.33 7.74 11.45
CA GLY A 19 2.18 9.18 11.45
C GLY A 19 3.24 9.82 12.35
N GLY A 20 4.33 10.32 11.76
CA GLY A 20 5.39 10.98 12.48
C GLY A 20 4.90 12.20 13.26
N GLY A 21 4.99 12.12 14.59
CA GLY A 21 4.84 13.28 15.48
C GLY A 21 4.47 12.96 16.92
N ALA A 22 5.43 12.53 17.75
CA ALA A 22 5.54 12.95 19.15
C ALA A 22 6.87 12.48 19.76
N THR A 23 7.44 13.38 20.55
CA THR A 23 8.75 13.35 21.22
C THR A 23 8.89 12.28 22.30
N GLU A 24 10.15 11.94 22.61
CA GLU A 24 10.60 11.07 23.71
C GLU A 24 9.86 11.30 25.04
N ALA A 25 9.44 10.19 25.68
CA ALA A 25 9.31 10.11 27.13
C ALA A 25 9.53 8.67 27.59
N ARG A 26 10.64 8.44 28.31
CA ARG A 26 10.88 7.21 29.07
C ARG A 26 10.04 7.24 30.34
N VAL A 27 9.19 6.23 30.58
CA VAL A 27 8.77 5.85 31.95
C VAL A 27 8.55 4.34 32.00
N ALA A 28 9.10 3.70 33.04
CA ALA A 28 9.00 2.27 33.31
C ALA A 28 7.68 1.88 34.00
N ALA A 29 7.16 0.71 33.60
CA ALA A 29 6.33 -0.28 34.30
C ALA A 29 5.27 0.13 35.35
N ALA A 30 4.00 -0.28 35.11
CA ALA A 30 3.16 -1.03 36.07
C ALA A 30 1.87 -1.56 35.39
N ALA A 31 1.36 -2.68 35.90
CA ALA A 31 0.30 -3.52 35.35
C ALA A 31 -1.14 -3.01 35.61
N GLY A 32 -2.07 -3.38 34.73
CA GLY A 32 -3.54 -3.33 34.94
C GLY A 32 -4.33 -3.46 33.62
N PRO A 33 -5.41 -4.26 33.54
CA PRO A 33 -6.20 -4.41 32.32
C PRO A 33 -7.40 -3.47 32.35
N ASP A 34 -7.37 -2.36 31.61
CA ASP A 34 -8.54 -1.52 31.43
C ASP A 34 -8.97 -1.48 29.96
N THR A 35 -10.04 -2.24 29.73
CA THR A 35 -10.93 -2.14 28.57
C THR A 35 -11.58 -0.77 28.52
N SER A 36 -11.11 0.09 27.62
CA SER A 36 -11.94 1.07 26.92
C SER A 36 -11.23 1.46 25.62
N SER A 37 -11.48 0.66 24.58
CA SER A 37 -11.13 0.98 23.21
C SER A 37 -11.81 2.30 22.84
N ALA A 38 -11.02 3.37 22.79
CA ALA A 38 -11.27 4.50 21.90
C ALA A 38 -11.70 3.95 20.53
N PRO A 39 -12.58 4.62 19.76
CA PRO A 39 -13.00 4.11 18.46
C PRO A 39 -11.74 3.74 17.70
N ASP A 40 -11.61 2.46 17.35
CA ASP A 40 -10.47 1.94 16.62
C ASP A 40 -10.39 2.73 15.32
N VAL A 41 -9.59 3.80 15.31
CA VAL A 41 -9.15 4.44 14.09
C VAL A 41 -8.14 3.45 13.53
N GLU A 42 -8.67 2.39 12.91
CA GLU A 42 -7.90 1.48 12.08
C GLU A 42 -7.01 2.36 11.20
N PRO A 43 -5.67 2.26 11.32
CA PRO A 43 -4.79 3.10 10.54
C PRO A 43 -5.16 2.94 9.07
N ILE A 44 -5.26 4.07 8.35
CA ILE A 44 -5.63 4.07 6.93
C ILE A 44 -4.74 3.06 6.21
N LYS A 45 -5.38 1.97 5.75
CA LYS A 45 -4.75 0.76 5.21
C LYS A 45 -4.36 1.00 3.75
N ILE A 46 -3.40 1.88 3.50
CA ILE A 46 -2.98 2.26 2.15
C ILE A 46 -2.28 1.07 1.49
N ILE A 47 -2.70 0.72 0.27
CA ILE A 47 -2.04 -0.31 -0.53
C ILE A 47 -0.73 0.28 -1.08
N ARG A 48 0.37 -0.44 -0.88
CA ARG A 48 1.68 -0.04 -1.36
C ARG A 48 1.64 0.23 -2.87
N GLY A 49 2.34 1.29 -3.30
CA GLY A 49 2.44 1.67 -4.70
C GLY A 49 1.22 2.40 -5.24
N THR A 50 0.22 2.74 -4.41
CA THR A 50 -0.96 3.53 -4.82
C THR A 50 -0.82 5.02 -4.50
N ARG A 51 -1.55 5.87 -5.23
CA ARG A 51 -1.71 7.28 -4.84
C ARG A 51 -2.63 7.39 -3.64
N LEU A 52 -2.27 8.28 -2.71
CA LEU A 52 -3.10 8.58 -1.54
C LEU A 52 -4.54 8.99 -1.91
N PHE A 53 -4.71 9.72 -3.03
CA PHE A 53 -6.03 10.13 -3.52
C PHE A 53 -6.86 8.99 -4.11
N ASP A 54 -6.23 7.90 -4.55
CA ASP A 54 -6.91 6.76 -5.13
C ASP A 54 -7.32 5.74 -4.06
N TYR A 55 -7.01 6.00 -2.78
CA TYR A 55 -7.26 5.08 -1.66
C TYR A 55 -8.67 4.49 -1.65
N ASP A 56 -9.70 5.31 -1.88
CA ASP A 56 -11.08 4.84 -1.88
C ASP A 56 -11.43 3.97 -3.10
N ALA A 57 -10.75 4.15 -4.23
CA ALA A 57 -10.93 3.35 -5.44
C ALA A 57 -10.33 1.94 -5.29
N TYR A 58 -9.34 1.79 -4.42
CA TYR A 58 -8.70 0.52 -4.09
C TYR A 58 -9.39 -0.27 -2.97
N LYS A 59 -10.60 0.12 -2.57
CA LYS A 59 -11.43 -0.67 -1.66
C LYS A 59 -12.26 -1.68 -2.45
N PRO A 60 -12.45 -2.91 -1.94
CA PRO A 60 -13.39 -3.83 -2.55
C PRO A 60 -14.80 -3.25 -2.52
N ASN A 61 -15.57 -3.51 -3.58
CA ASN A 61 -17.00 -3.22 -3.59
C ASN A 61 -17.78 -4.18 -2.66
N PHE A 62 -19.10 -4.03 -2.59
CA PHE A 62 -19.95 -4.88 -1.73
C PHE A 62 -19.94 -6.37 -2.11
N GLU A 63 -19.46 -6.72 -3.32
CA GLU A 63 -19.30 -8.09 -3.79
C GLU A 63 -17.88 -8.64 -3.56
N GLY A 64 -16.97 -7.87 -2.96
CA GLY A 64 -15.57 -8.27 -2.79
C GLY A 64 -14.73 -8.17 -4.05
N LYS A 65 -15.11 -7.31 -5.01
CA LYS A 65 -14.38 -7.09 -6.26
C LYS A 65 -13.65 -5.76 -6.27
N PHE A 66 -12.53 -5.71 -6.98
CA PHE A 66 -11.82 -4.50 -7.36
C PHE A 66 -12.25 -4.09 -8.77
N LYS A 67 -12.41 -2.78 -9.00
CA LYS A 67 -12.70 -2.22 -10.32
C LYS A 67 -11.44 -1.52 -10.82
N CYS A 68 -10.99 -1.87 -12.03
CA CYS A 68 -9.88 -1.17 -12.68
C CYS A 68 -10.17 0.34 -12.73
N LEU A 69 -9.16 1.19 -12.55
CA LEU A 69 -9.36 2.64 -12.41
C LEU A 69 -9.85 3.29 -13.71
N ASP A 70 -9.52 2.71 -14.86
CA ASP A 70 -10.07 3.08 -16.17
C ASP A 70 -11.54 2.66 -16.36
N GLY A 71 -12.07 1.82 -15.47
CA GLY A 71 -13.42 1.28 -15.51
C GLY A 71 -13.64 0.17 -16.53
N SER A 72 -12.58 -0.41 -17.10
CA SER A 72 -12.64 -1.44 -18.14
C SER A 72 -13.27 -2.75 -17.67
N LYS A 73 -12.91 -3.22 -16.47
CA LYS A 73 -13.43 -4.46 -15.87
C LYS A 73 -13.43 -4.44 -14.34
N GLU A 74 -14.09 -5.44 -13.78
CA GLU A 74 -14.05 -5.78 -12.35
C GLU A 74 -13.45 -7.17 -12.17
N ILE A 75 -12.56 -7.32 -11.19
CA ILE A 75 -11.84 -8.55 -10.84
C ILE A 75 -12.05 -8.88 -9.36
N ALA A 76 -11.80 -10.13 -8.96
CA ALA A 76 -11.82 -10.49 -7.54
C ALA A 76 -10.76 -9.67 -6.79
N PHE A 77 -11.05 -9.20 -5.57
CA PHE A 77 -10.09 -8.38 -4.82
C PHE A 77 -8.77 -9.12 -4.51
N ASP A 78 -8.79 -10.45 -4.49
CA ASP A 78 -7.59 -11.27 -4.25
C ASP A 78 -6.59 -11.24 -5.43
N HIS A 79 -7.05 -10.82 -6.63
CA HIS A 79 -6.20 -10.58 -7.81
C HIS A 79 -5.45 -9.26 -7.72
N LEU A 80 -5.74 -8.42 -6.72
CA LEU A 80 -4.95 -7.22 -6.48
C LEU A 80 -3.56 -7.61 -5.95
N ASN A 81 -2.50 -7.12 -6.60
CA ASN A 81 -1.11 -7.46 -6.31
C ASN A 81 -0.90 -8.99 -6.24
N ASP A 82 -1.32 -9.71 -7.26
CA ASP A 82 -1.14 -11.16 -7.37
C ASP A 82 -0.04 -11.56 -8.36
N ASN A 83 0.73 -10.58 -8.86
CA ASN A 83 1.76 -10.74 -9.87
C ASN A 83 1.22 -11.15 -11.26
N TYR A 84 -0.05 -10.92 -11.55
CA TYR A 84 -0.66 -11.11 -12.85
C TYR A 84 -1.35 -9.82 -13.31
N CYS A 85 -1.10 -9.41 -14.57
CA CYS A 85 -1.70 -8.19 -15.09
C CYS A 85 -3.12 -8.45 -15.62
N ASP A 86 -4.11 -8.18 -14.77
CA ASP A 86 -5.51 -8.18 -15.11
C ASP A 86 -5.92 -6.88 -15.81
N CYS A 87 -5.67 -5.70 -15.24
CA CYS A 87 -6.12 -4.43 -15.84
C CYS A 87 -5.15 -3.96 -16.94
N GLU A 88 -5.11 -4.67 -18.08
CA GLU A 88 -4.10 -4.47 -19.15
C GLU A 88 -3.95 -3.02 -19.65
N ALA A 89 -5.04 -2.25 -19.62
CA ALA A 89 -5.07 -0.89 -20.14
C ALA A 89 -4.43 0.15 -19.20
N ASP A 90 -4.58 0.00 -17.87
CA ASP A 90 -4.11 0.98 -16.88
C ASP A 90 -3.13 0.42 -15.84
N GLY A 91 -3.01 -0.90 -15.74
CA GLY A 91 -2.19 -1.64 -14.79
C GLY A 91 -2.57 -1.41 -13.32
N SER A 92 -3.80 -0.99 -13.07
CA SER A 92 -4.22 -0.53 -11.75
C SER A 92 -4.36 -1.63 -10.71
N ASP A 93 -4.46 -2.88 -11.11
CA ASP A 93 -4.52 -4.07 -10.25
C ASP A 93 -3.18 -4.46 -9.63
N GLU A 94 -2.06 -4.02 -10.22
CA GLU A 94 -0.71 -4.38 -9.80
C GLU A 94 0.11 -3.15 -9.35
N PRO A 95 -0.36 -2.33 -8.38
CA PRO A 95 0.36 -1.15 -7.93
C PRO A 95 1.66 -1.48 -7.17
N SER A 96 1.78 -2.65 -6.52
CA SER A 96 2.95 -3.02 -5.70
C SER A 96 3.91 -4.00 -6.39
N THR A 97 3.60 -4.42 -7.62
CA THR A 97 4.39 -5.42 -8.37
C THR A 97 4.82 -4.88 -9.73
N ASN A 98 5.60 -5.67 -10.46
CA ASN A 98 6.10 -5.37 -11.79
C ASN A 98 5.34 -6.10 -12.93
N ALA A 99 4.15 -6.64 -12.65
CA ALA A 99 3.43 -7.50 -13.59
C ALA A 99 2.82 -6.77 -14.80
N CYS A 100 2.36 -5.52 -14.64
CA CYS A 100 1.73 -4.75 -15.71
C CYS A 100 2.72 -3.81 -16.41
N THR A 101 2.87 -3.88 -17.74
CA THR A 101 3.79 -3.01 -18.50
C THR A 101 3.44 -1.52 -18.45
N ASN A 102 2.15 -1.18 -18.37
CA ASN A 102 1.65 0.20 -18.23
C ASN A 102 1.46 0.62 -16.76
N GLY A 103 1.80 -0.26 -15.81
CA GLY A 103 1.63 -0.03 -14.39
C GLY A 103 2.52 1.09 -13.85
N ARG A 104 2.06 1.73 -12.78
CA ARG A 104 2.78 2.79 -12.09
C ARG A 104 2.87 2.46 -10.62
N PHE A 105 4.08 2.52 -10.08
CA PHE A 105 4.32 2.41 -8.65
C PHE A 105 4.52 3.80 -8.07
N TYR A 106 3.63 4.21 -7.18
CA TYR A 106 3.76 5.47 -6.47
C TYR A 106 4.66 5.31 -5.25
N CYS A 107 5.78 6.04 -5.23
CA CYS A 107 6.73 5.99 -4.14
C CYS A 107 6.05 6.33 -2.81
N ARG A 108 6.31 5.52 -1.80
CA ARG A 108 5.79 5.70 -0.45
C ARG A 108 6.27 7.05 0.07
N TYR A 109 5.37 7.76 0.72
CA TYR A 109 5.70 9.00 1.43
C TYR A 109 6.39 10.10 0.60
N GLN A 110 5.60 10.82 -0.19
CA GLN A 110 5.91 12.24 -0.36
C GLN A 110 5.30 12.96 0.83
N LYS A 111 6.10 13.73 1.56
CA LYS A 111 5.56 14.76 2.45
C LYS A 111 4.71 15.69 1.58
N ARG A 112 3.43 15.37 1.41
CA ARG A 112 2.49 16.35 0.93
C ARG A 112 2.48 17.37 2.03
N HIS A 113 2.92 18.58 1.72
CA HIS A 113 2.74 19.70 2.61
C HIS A 113 1.28 19.66 3.07
N ILE A 114 0.97 19.88 4.35
CA ILE A 114 -0.40 19.73 4.89
C ILE A 114 -1.44 20.52 4.07
N THR A 115 -0.95 21.51 3.31
CA THR A 115 -1.63 22.35 2.31
C THR A 115 -1.89 21.68 0.96
N GLY A 116 -1.64 20.38 0.78
CA GLY A 116 -1.82 19.65 -0.48
C GLY A 116 -0.72 19.85 -1.55
N ARG A 117 0.33 20.62 -1.26
CA ARG A 117 1.37 20.98 -2.23
C ARG A 117 2.43 19.87 -2.31
N GLY A 118 2.54 19.23 -3.48
CA GLY A 118 3.50 18.17 -3.79
C GLY A 118 3.08 17.45 -5.08
N GLN A 119 4.03 17.12 -5.95
CA GLN A 119 3.77 16.36 -7.17
C GLN A 119 3.95 14.88 -6.89
N ASP A 120 2.95 14.06 -7.24
CA ASP A 120 3.02 12.60 -7.15
C ASP A 120 4.23 12.07 -7.93
N LYS A 121 5.25 11.60 -7.21
CA LYS A 121 6.37 10.82 -7.73
C LYS A 121 5.96 9.36 -7.87
N TYR A 122 6.24 8.82 -9.05
CA TYR A 122 6.02 7.43 -9.40
C TYR A 122 7.16 6.93 -10.28
N VAL A 123 7.32 5.62 -10.30
CA VAL A 123 8.23 4.90 -11.20
C VAL A 123 7.41 3.93 -12.05
N ALA A 124 7.98 3.48 -13.16
CA ALA A 124 7.36 2.42 -13.95
C ALA A 124 7.32 1.12 -13.13
N SER A 125 6.26 0.33 -13.27
CA SER A 125 6.14 -1.00 -12.64
C SER A 125 7.36 -1.89 -12.87
N SER A 126 8.01 -1.79 -14.03
CA SER A 126 9.22 -2.56 -14.36
C SER A 126 10.39 -2.33 -13.41
N ARG A 127 10.38 -1.23 -12.65
CA ARG A 127 11.40 -0.86 -11.66
C ARG A 127 11.05 -1.28 -10.24
N VAL A 128 9.91 -1.91 -10.06
CA VAL A 128 9.50 -2.41 -8.75
C VAL A 128 10.22 -3.72 -8.49
N ASN A 129 10.99 -3.76 -7.40
CA ASN A 129 11.77 -4.93 -7.00
C ASN A 129 12.79 -5.39 -8.07
N ASP A 130 13.43 -4.44 -8.76
CA ASP A 130 14.43 -4.69 -9.82
C ASP A 130 15.89 -4.60 -9.33
N HIS A 131 16.08 -4.45 -8.01
CA HIS A 131 17.37 -4.24 -7.32
C HIS A 131 18.01 -2.87 -7.54
N VAL A 132 17.28 -1.91 -8.10
CA VAL A 132 17.70 -0.52 -8.28
C VAL A 132 16.83 0.39 -7.43
N CYS A 133 17.44 1.36 -6.76
CA CYS A 133 16.69 2.35 -5.98
C CYS A 133 16.28 3.51 -6.90
N ASP A 134 15.06 3.50 -7.41
CA ASP A 134 14.48 4.58 -8.22
C ASP A 134 13.68 5.58 -7.38
N CYS A 135 12.98 5.11 -6.35
CA CYS A 135 12.34 6.00 -5.38
C CYS A 135 13.38 6.56 -4.38
N CYS A 136 13.32 7.86 -4.08
CA CYS A 136 14.23 8.50 -3.12
C CYS A 136 14.15 7.90 -1.70
N ASP A 137 13.00 7.32 -1.35
CA ASP A 137 12.79 6.66 -0.07
C ASP A 137 13.06 5.14 -0.13
N GLY A 138 13.30 4.59 -1.33
CA GLY A 138 13.56 3.19 -1.56
C GLY A 138 12.34 2.27 -1.49
N SER A 139 11.13 2.84 -1.58
CA SER A 139 9.89 2.08 -1.40
C SER A 139 9.53 1.11 -2.52
N ASP A 140 10.12 1.31 -3.70
CA ASP A 140 10.08 0.44 -4.86
C ASP A 140 10.75 -0.93 -4.60
N GLU A 141 11.76 -0.97 -3.73
CA GLU A 141 12.55 -2.16 -3.40
C GLU A 141 12.11 -2.80 -2.07
N TRP A 142 10.82 -3.16 -1.96
CA TRP A 142 10.22 -3.58 -0.69
C TRP A 142 10.30 -5.07 -0.39
N THR A 143 10.48 -5.92 -1.41
CA THR A 143 10.69 -7.38 -1.23
C THR A 143 12.16 -7.79 -1.37
N THR A 144 13.00 -6.91 -1.89
CA THR A 144 14.37 -7.26 -2.25
C THR A 144 15.31 -7.10 -1.07
N HIS A 145 16.53 -7.63 -1.19
CA HIS A 145 17.55 -7.52 -0.13
C HIS A 145 18.31 -6.19 -0.20
N VAL A 146 17.97 -5.33 -1.18
CA VAL A 146 18.62 -4.04 -1.39
C VAL A 146 18.13 -3.06 -0.34
N LYS A 147 19.05 -2.48 0.43
CA LYS A 147 18.73 -1.44 1.41
C LYS A 147 18.95 -0.07 0.77
N CYS A 148 17.88 0.46 0.20
CA CYS A 148 17.87 1.82 -0.33
C CYS A 148 17.97 2.84 0.80
N ARG A 149 18.83 3.85 0.63
CA ARG A 149 18.95 4.96 1.56
C ARG A 149 17.86 5.98 1.26
N ASN A 150 17.19 6.49 2.29
CA ASN A 150 16.29 7.62 2.13
C ASN A 150 17.11 8.90 1.88
N ASP A 151 17.02 9.46 0.67
CA ASP A 151 17.65 10.71 0.24
C ASP A 151 16.63 11.77 -0.19
N CYS A 152 15.36 11.59 0.18
CA CYS A 152 14.32 12.57 -0.10
C CYS A 152 14.61 13.93 0.59
N ALA A 153 14.37 15.02 -0.16
CA ALA A 153 14.58 16.41 0.27
C ALA A 153 13.46 16.94 1.18
#